data_AF-X5Y6Q6-F1
#
_entry.id   AF-X5Y6Q6-F1
#
_cell.length_a   1.000
_cell.length_b   1.000
_cell.length_c   1.000
_cell.angle_alpha   90.00
_cell.angle_beta   90.00
_cell.angle_gamma   90.00
#
_symmetry.space_group_name_H-M   'P 1'
#
loop_
_entity.id
_entity.type
_entity.pdbx_description
1 polymer ?
#
loop_
_entity_poly.entity_id
_entity_poly.type
_entity_poly.pdbx_seq_one_letter_code
_entity_poly.pdbx_strand_id
1 'polypeptide(L)' 'MIWKPGATSAPSWMLLELLRLVKLPASPEFLQAYPHQLSGGQQQRVGIAIPVST' A
#
# COMPACT_ATOMS: atom_id res chain seq x y z
N MET A 1 -4.08 13.35 -10.92
CA MET A 1 -4.17 11.88 -10.75
C MET A 1 -4.96 11.61 -9.49
N ILE A 2 -6.18 11.08 -9.58
CA ILE A 2 -7.09 10.89 -8.43
C ILE A 2 -6.78 9.53 -7.80
N TRP A 3 -6.16 9.52 -6.62
CA TRP A 3 -5.97 8.30 -5.83
C TRP A 3 -7.32 7.76 -5.37
N LYS A 4 -7.61 6.49 -5.65
CA LYS A 4 -8.79 5.79 -5.14
C LYS A 4 -8.37 4.60 -4.28
N PRO A 5 -8.30 4.75 -2.94
CA PRO A 5 -8.05 3.61 -2.07
C PRO A 5 -9.21 2.61 -2.26
N GLY A 6 -8.89 1.35 -2.55
CA GLY A 6 -9.89 0.29 -2.81
C GLY A 6 -10.13 -0.10 -4.28
N ALA A 7 -9.41 0.48 -5.25
CA ALA A 7 -9.49 0.03 -6.65
C ALA A 7 -8.76 -1.31 -6.92
N THR A 8 -8.08 -1.86 -5.92
CA THR A 8 -7.37 -3.13 -6.01
C THR A 8 -8.33 -4.28 -5.64
N SER A 9 -8.42 -5.28 -6.52
CA SER A 9 -9.17 -6.52 -6.28
C SER A 9 -8.48 -7.48 -5.29
N ALA A 10 -7.26 -7.15 -4.86
CA ALA A 10 -6.56 -7.92 -3.83
C ALA A 10 -7.32 -7.89 -2.51
N PRO A 11 -7.42 -9.04 -1.82
CA PRO A 11 -7.96 -9.06 -0.48
C PRO A 11 -7.05 -8.27 0.47
N SER A 12 -7.64 -7.65 1.48
CA SER A 12 -6.93 -6.78 2.43
C SER A 12 -5.76 -7.47 3.13
N TRP A 13 -5.87 -8.76 3.46
CA TRP A 13 -4.77 -9.52 4.06
C TRP A 13 -3.53 -9.59 3.15
N MET A 14 -3.72 -9.75 1.83
CA MET A 14 -2.62 -9.77 0.88
C MET A 14 -1.92 -8.40 0.81
N LEU A 15 -2.70 -7.32 0.82
CA LEU A 15 -2.15 -5.97 0.86
C LEU A 15 -1.33 -5.72 2.13
N LEU A 16 -1.79 -6.24 3.27
CA LEU A 16 -1.03 -6.14 4.53
C LEU A 16 0.29 -6.91 4.46
N GLU A 17 0.33 -8.09 3.83
CA GLU A 17 1.60 -8.82 3.63
C GLU A 17 2.55 -8.05 2.70
N LEU A 18 2.05 -7.46 1.62
CA LEU A 18 2.89 -6.63 0.73
C LEU A 18 3.51 -5.45 1.48
N LEU A 19 2.75 -4.79 2.35
CA LEU A 19 3.28 -3.72 3.21
C LEU A 19 4.38 -4.22 4.14
N ARG A 20 4.25 -5.42 4.72
CA ARG A 20 5.31 -6.04 5.53
C ARG A 20 6.58 -6.28 4.71
N LEU A 21 6.45 -6.79 3.48
CA LEU A 21 7.59 -7.05 2.59
C LEU A 21 8.38 -5.78 2.29
N VAL A 22 7.69 -4.65 2.09
CA VAL A 22 8.34 -3.35 1.85
C VAL A 22 8.62 -2.55 3.13
N LYS A 23 8.60 -3.19 4.31
CA LYS A 23 8.89 -2.55 5.61
C LYS A 23 8.04 -1.30 5.85
N LEU A 24 6.75 -1.39 5.55
CA LEU A 24 5.75 -0.37 5.85
C LEU A 24 4.80 -0.86 6.96
N PRO A 25 4.11 0.09 7.64
CA PRO A 25 3.09 -0.27 8.61
C PRO A 25 1.97 -1.08 7.95
N ALA A 26 1.84 -2.35 8.31
CA ALA A 26 0.77 -3.22 7.84
C ALA A 26 -0.48 -3.01 8.71
N SER A 27 -1.07 -1.81 8.61
CA SER A 27 -2.30 -1.45 9.31
C SER A 27 -3.43 -1.08 8.33
N PRO A 28 -4.70 -1.34 8.67
CA PRO A 28 -5.84 -0.95 7.82
C PRO A 28 -5.92 0.55 7.55
N GLU A 29 -5.44 1.38 8.49
CA GLU A 29 -5.39 2.83 8.37
C GLU A 29 -4.35 3.25 7.32
N PHE A 30 -3.19 2.58 7.30
CA PHE A 30 -2.14 2.84 6.31
C PHE A 30 -2.61 2.52 4.88
N LEU A 31 -3.42 1.47 4.70
CA LEU A 31 -4.03 1.12 3.41
C LEU A 31 -5.02 2.17 2.89
N GLN A 32 -5.60 2.97 3.79
CA GLN A 32 -6.53 4.05 3.46
C GLN A 32 -5.85 5.41 3.35
N ALA A 33 -4.56 5.50 3.68
CA ALA A 33 -3.80 6.75 3.62
C ALA A 33 -3.71 7.29 2.18
N TYR A 34 -3.84 8.61 2.04
CA TYR A 34 -3.60 9.30 0.78
C TYR A 34 -2.10 9.52 0.56
N PRO A 35 -1.63 9.64 -0.69
CA PRO A 35 -0.21 9.84 -0.99
C PRO A 35 0.43 10.98 -0.20
N HIS A 36 -0.24 12.13 -0.08
CA HIS A 36 0.26 13.31 0.64
C HIS A 36 0.39 13.11 2.17
N GLN A 37 -0.20 12.04 2.72
CA GLN A 37 -0.08 11.68 4.14
C GLN A 37 1.12 10.75 4.41
N LEU A 38 1.75 10.24 3.35
CA LEU A 38 2.93 9.38 3.43
C LEU A 38 4.20 10.21 3.33
N SER A 39 5.24 9.83 4.09
CA SER A 39 6.57 10.42 3.91
C SER A 39 7.15 10.07 2.54
N GLY A 40 8.07 10.87 2.01
CA GLY A 40 8.66 10.61 0.69
C GLY A 40 9.26 9.20 0.55
N GLY A 41 9.91 8.69 1.60
CA GLY A 41 10.42 7.32 1.63
C GLY A 41 9.32 6.26 1.69
N GLN A 42 8.17 6.55 2.32
CA GLN A 42 7.01 5.65 2.31
C GLN A 42 6.37 5.60 0.92
N GLN A 43 6.21 6.75 0.24
CA GLN A 43 5.68 6.81 -1.13
C GLN A 43 6.54 5.99 -2.10
N GLN A 44 7.87 6.09 -2.00
CA GLN A 44 8.78 5.29 -2.81
C GLN A 44 8.60 3.79 -2.56
N ARG A 45 8.50 3.37 -1.29
CA ARG A 45 8.30 1.96 -0.93
C ARG A 45 6.95 1.42 -1.39
N VAL A 46 5.88 2.22 -1.32
CA VAL A 46 4.57 1.87 -1.89
C VAL A 46 4.67 1.75 -3.41
N GLY A 47 5.39 2.65 -4.09
CA GLY A 47 5.54 2.65 -5.54
C GLY A 47 6.31 1.44 -6.10
N ILE A 48 7.19 0.83 -5.30
CA ILE A 48 7.92 -0.41 -5.67
C ILE A 48 7.24 -1.69 -5.17
N ALA A 49 6.16 -1.57 -4.38
CA ALA A 49 5.42 -2.74 -3.92
C ALA A 49 4.68 -3.35 -5.11
N ILE A 50 5.03 -4.58 -5.49
CA ILE A 50 4.40 -5.30 -6.59
C ILE A 50 3.50 -6.39 -5.98
N PRO A 51 2.18 -6.33 -6.17
CA PRO A 51 1.31 -7.48 -5.90
C PRO A 51 1.69 -8.60 -6.88
N VAL A 52 2.24 -9.70 -6.38
CA VAL A 52 2.36 -10.93 -7.16
C VAL A 52 1.01 -11.65 -7.07
N SER A 53 0.22 -11.56 -8.13
CA SER A 53 -1.03 -12.31 -8.29
C SER A 53 -0.70 -13.60 -9.03
N THR A 54 -0.75 -14.74 -8.35
CA THR A 54 -0.69 -16.08 -8.95
C THR A 54 -1.83 -16.90 -8.41
#